data_AF-A0A4R9BGL3-F1
#
_entry.id   AF-A0A4R9BGL3-F1
#
_cell.length_a   1.000
_cell.length_b   1.000
_cell.length_c   1.000
_cell.angle_alpha   90.00
_cell.angle_beta   90.00
_cell.angle_gamma   90.00
#
_symmetry.space_group_name_H-M   'P 1'
#
loop_
_entity.id
_entity.type
_entity.pdbx_description
1 polymer ?
#
loop_
_entity_poly.entity_id
_entity_poly.type
_entity_poly.pdbx_seq_one_letter_code
_entity_poly.pdbx_strand_id
1 'polypeptide(L)'
;MLEPFVAVPSYAAADKSTPVAGPGSAPARHAQGGGFGARLPVADAAGRVGIADPAAPQPRQAPHPARADLSGLGPLAGFAAGDGVTDLFVNGETGLWVDSGHGLVREPGWECAEAAVRELAVRLVALGGRHIDEASPCVDVRLADGIRVHAVLPPVSSTGTLVSIRLPRADRPTLSALAAAGLCGTGEPSRLLVERLRSAVRRRENLLITGAAGSGKTTLLAALLGEAPPGERIVAIEDVAELQVDHPHFVALESRQPNLEGAGRIGLDSLLREALRMRPDRLVLGECRGAEIRELLAALNTGHDGGAGTLHANSLRDVPARLEALGALAGMSADAVARQAVSAIGLVLHLERRGGQRRLAQVGRFALDAAGRLETVAAGDGAGASPAGAGA
;
A
#
# COMPACT_ATOMS: atom_id res chain seq x y z
N MET A 1 16.78 -12.36 -31.75
CA MET A 1 16.73 -11.05 -31.09
C MET A 1 15.69 -11.21 -29.99
N LEU A 2 16.10 -11.22 -28.72
CA LEU A 2 15.15 -11.35 -27.61
C LEU A 2 14.26 -10.10 -27.61
N GLU A 3 12.94 -10.28 -27.65
CA GLU A 3 12.01 -9.16 -27.50
C GLU A 3 12.24 -8.49 -26.15
N PRO A 4 12.27 -7.15 -26.08
CA PRO A 4 12.40 -6.45 -24.82
C PRO A 4 11.21 -6.82 -23.92
N PHE A 5 11.50 -7.32 -22.72
CA PHE A 5 10.49 -7.61 -21.72
C PHE A 5 9.75 -6.32 -21.32
N VAL A 6 8.48 -6.19 -21.71
CA VAL A 6 7.60 -5.10 -21.29
C VAL A 6 6.80 -5.58 -20.09
N ALA A 7 7.05 -4.99 -18.92
CA ALA A 7 6.27 -5.28 -17.73
C ALA A 7 4.82 -4.81 -17.91
N VAL A 8 3.85 -5.69 -17.72
CA VAL A 8 2.44 -5.32 -17.69
C VAL A 8 2.15 -4.64 -16.33
N PRO A 9 1.63 -3.40 -16.30
CA PRO A 9 1.28 -2.76 -15.05
C PRO A 9 0.21 -3.56 -14.32
N SER A 10 0.37 -3.73 -13.01
CA SER A 10 -0.55 -4.47 -12.15
C SER A 10 -1.99 -3.92 -12.09
N TYR A 11 -2.20 -2.70 -12.57
CA TYR A 11 -3.52 -2.05 -12.67
C TYR A 11 -4.15 -2.16 -14.06
N ALA A 12 -3.45 -2.74 -15.05
CA ALA A 12 -4.01 -2.96 -16.37
C ALA A 12 -5.00 -4.12 -16.27
N ALA A 13 -6.30 -3.82 -16.37
CA ALA A 13 -7.32 -4.83 -16.58
C ALA A 13 -6.97 -5.60 -17.86
N ALA A 14 -6.89 -6.93 -17.79
CA ALA A 14 -6.71 -7.76 -18.97
C ALA A 14 -7.92 -7.53 -19.89
N ASP A 15 -7.69 -6.92 -21.05
CA ASP A 15 -8.72 -6.79 -22.07
C ASP A 15 -9.09 -8.21 -22.53
N LYS A 16 -10.22 -8.71 -22.02
CA LYS A 16 -10.80 -9.99 -22.42
C LYS A 16 -11.45 -9.82 -23.79
N SER A 17 -10.65 -9.52 -24.82
CA SER A 17 -11.11 -9.58 -26.21
C SER A 17 -9.95 -9.71 -27.21
N THR A 18 -9.45 -10.93 -27.40
CA THR A 18 -8.87 -11.31 -28.70
C THR A 18 -8.89 -12.82 -28.85
N PRO A 19 -9.74 -13.39 -29.73
CA PRO A 19 -9.48 -14.72 -30.25
C PRO A 19 -8.34 -14.61 -31.26
N VAL A 20 -7.37 -15.51 -31.12
CA VAL A 20 -6.36 -15.80 -32.15
C VAL A 20 -7.09 -16.22 -33.43
N ALA A 21 -6.98 -15.42 -34.49
CA ALA A 21 -7.52 -15.76 -35.81
C ALA A 21 -6.39 -16.32 -36.71
N GLY A 22 -6.50 -17.60 -37.05
CA GLY A 22 -5.78 -18.22 -38.16
C GLY A 22 -6.36 -17.80 -39.52
N PRO A 23 -5.65 -18.05 -40.64
CA PRO A 23 -5.85 -17.34 -41.89
C PRO A 23 -7.00 -17.91 -42.72
N GLY A 24 -7.83 -17.04 -43.31
CA GLY A 24 -8.83 -17.48 -44.29
C GLY A 24 -9.77 -16.39 -44.78
N SER A 25 -9.56 -15.96 -46.03
CA SER A 25 -10.52 -15.41 -46.99
C SER A 25 -11.31 -14.12 -46.67
N ALA A 26 -10.99 -13.06 -47.41
CA ALA A 26 -11.91 -12.01 -47.87
C ALA A 26 -13.08 -12.65 -48.69
N PRO A 27 -14.25 -11.99 -48.94
CA PRO A 27 -14.33 -10.59 -49.38
C PRO A 27 -15.59 -9.77 -48.99
N ALA A 28 -15.57 -8.53 -49.50
CA ALA A 28 -16.68 -7.73 -50.03
C ALA A 28 -17.16 -6.52 -49.22
N ARG A 29 -17.17 -5.40 -49.96
CA ARG A 29 -17.50 -4.03 -49.57
C ARG A 29 -19.01 -3.82 -49.63
N HIS A 30 -19.55 -3.03 -48.70
CA HIS A 30 -20.70 -2.16 -48.99
C HIS A 30 -20.63 -0.88 -48.14
N ALA A 31 -20.78 0.25 -48.83
CA ALA A 31 -20.80 1.60 -48.32
C ALA A 31 -22.25 2.10 -48.22
N GLN A 32 -22.59 2.86 -47.16
CA GLN A 32 -23.59 3.95 -47.09
C GLN A 32 -23.21 4.81 -45.85
N GLY A 33 -22.91 6.13 -45.96
CA GLY A 33 -23.88 7.25 -45.99
C GLY A 33 -24.35 7.56 -44.57
N GLY A 34 -23.97 8.64 -43.87
CA GLY A 34 -24.11 10.06 -44.23
C GLY A 34 -25.29 10.67 -43.45
N GLY A 35 -25.06 11.50 -42.42
CA GLY A 35 -26.14 12.14 -41.67
C GLY A 35 -25.66 13.16 -40.62
N PHE A 36 -25.54 14.42 -41.03
CA PHE A 36 -25.35 15.59 -40.17
C PHE A 36 -26.65 15.92 -39.42
N GLY A 37 -26.64 15.88 -38.08
CA GLY A 37 -27.75 16.32 -37.23
C GLY A 37 -27.61 17.79 -36.83
N ALA A 38 -28.59 18.61 -37.22
CA ALA A 38 -28.71 20.03 -36.90
C ALA A 38 -28.96 20.28 -35.39
N ARG A 39 -28.40 21.39 -34.87
CA ARG A 39 -28.56 21.85 -33.47
C ARG A 39 -29.73 22.82 -33.35
N LEU A 40 -30.56 22.67 -32.33
CA LEU A 40 -31.59 23.64 -31.91
C LEU A 40 -31.07 24.47 -30.72
N PRO A 41 -31.39 25.78 -30.63
CA PRO A 41 -30.98 26.61 -29.50
C PRO A 41 -31.93 26.44 -28.30
N VAL A 42 -31.37 26.41 -27.09
CA VAL A 42 -32.11 26.54 -25.83
C VAL A 42 -31.69 27.85 -25.17
N ALA A 43 -32.64 28.73 -24.89
CA ALA A 43 -32.42 29.99 -24.19
C ALA A 43 -32.60 29.80 -22.68
N ASP A 44 -31.76 30.47 -21.88
CA ASP A 44 -31.98 30.61 -20.43
C ASP A 44 -32.67 31.95 -20.09
N ALA A 45 -33.18 32.04 -18.87
CA ALA A 45 -34.09 33.10 -18.40
C ALA A 45 -33.41 34.47 -18.12
N ALA A 46 -32.21 34.73 -18.65
CA ALA A 46 -31.50 35.99 -18.40
C ALA A 46 -30.98 36.71 -19.67
N GLY A 47 -31.35 36.26 -20.88
CA GLY A 47 -31.16 37.06 -22.11
C GLY A 47 -29.71 37.37 -22.50
N ARG A 48 -28.74 36.55 -22.08
CA ARG A 48 -27.34 36.67 -22.50
C ARG A 48 -26.98 35.56 -23.48
N VAL A 49 -26.61 35.92 -24.71
CA VAL A 49 -26.08 34.98 -25.70
C VAL A 49 -24.60 34.75 -25.40
N GLY A 50 -24.29 33.68 -24.68
CA GLY A 50 -22.93 33.18 -24.46
C GLY A 50 -22.67 31.94 -25.31
N ILE A 51 -21.55 31.91 -26.04
CA ILE A 51 -21.06 30.71 -26.72
C ILE A 51 -20.50 29.78 -25.64
N ALA A 52 -21.19 28.68 -25.34
CA ALA A 52 -20.68 27.64 -24.47
C ALA A 52 -19.53 26.90 -25.16
N ASP A 53 -18.34 26.94 -24.57
CA ASP A 53 -17.17 26.17 -24.99
C ASP A 53 -17.33 24.72 -24.51
N PRO A 54 -17.58 23.73 -25.39
CA PRO A 54 -17.84 22.35 -24.97
C PRO A 54 -16.52 21.58 -24.89
N ALA A 55 -15.59 22.03 -24.05
CA ALA A 55 -14.33 21.31 -23.83
C ALA A 55 -13.70 21.57 -22.45
N ALA A 56 -14.47 21.99 -21.45
CA ALA A 56 -14.01 21.90 -20.07
C ALA A 56 -14.09 20.42 -19.63
N PRO A 57 -12.98 19.76 -19.25
CA PRO A 57 -13.05 18.44 -18.67
C PRO A 57 -13.83 18.54 -17.37
N GLN A 58 -15.08 18.07 -17.38
CA GLN A 58 -15.84 17.86 -16.17
C GLN A 58 -15.00 16.93 -15.27
N PRO A 59 -14.80 17.25 -13.98
CA PRO A 59 -14.13 16.34 -13.08
C PRO A 59 -14.89 15.02 -13.13
N ARG A 60 -14.27 14.00 -13.73
CA ARG A 60 -14.79 12.63 -13.70
C ARG A 60 -14.98 12.33 -12.22
N GLN A 61 -16.22 12.13 -11.81
CA GLN A 61 -16.52 11.59 -10.49
C GLN A 61 -15.61 10.38 -10.30
N ALA A 62 -14.81 10.41 -9.23
CA ALA A 62 -13.91 9.30 -8.93
C ALA A 62 -14.76 8.02 -8.92
N PRO A 63 -14.35 6.95 -9.64
CA PRO A 63 -15.11 5.72 -9.63
C PRO A 63 -15.31 5.28 -8.18
N HIS A 64 -16.55 4.95 -7.82
CA HIS A 64 -16.84 4.20 -6.60
C HIS A 64 -15.84 3.03 -6.51
N PRO A 65 -15.33 2.66 -5.31
CA PRO A 65 -14.42 1.54 -5.21
C PRO A 65 -15.12 0.31 -5.76
N ALA A 66 -14.75 -0.10 -6.98
CA ALA A 66 -15.25 -1.32 -7.58
C ALA A 66 -14.87 -2.44 -6.63
N ARG A 67 -15.86 -3.20 -6.15
CA ARG A 67 -15.57 -4.46 -5.45
C ARG A 67 -14.70 -5.30 -6.38
N ALA A 68 -13.64 -5.89 -5.82
CA ALA A 68 -12.72 -6.75 -6.56
C ALA A 68 -13.50 -7.81 -7.36
N ASP A 69 -13.14 -8.05 -8.61
CA ASP A 69 -13.69 -9.18 -9.37
C ASP A 69 -13.20 -10.51 -8.75
N LEU A 70 -14.08 -11.15 -7.97
CA LEU A 70 -13.78 -12.40 -7.29
C LEU A 70 -13.94 -13.63 -8.20
N SER A 71 -14.39 -13.47 -9.45
CA SER A 71 -14.69 -14.61 -10.34
C SER A 71 -13.46 -15.50 -10.59
N GLY A 72 -12.27 -14.92 -10.57
CA GLY A 72 -11.00 -15.66 -10.72
C GLY A 72 -10.73 -16.66 -9.59
N LEU A 73 -11.33 -16.49 -8.41
CA LEU A 73 -11.11 -17.33 -7.22
C LEU A 73 -11.81 -18.70 -7.30
N GLY A 74 -12.66 -18.92 -8.31
CA GLY A 74 -13.34 -20.20 -8.52
C GLY A 74 -14.15 -20.63 -7.29
N PRO A 75 -13.96 -21.85 -6.75
CA PRO A 75 -14.69 -22.33 -5.57
C PRO A 75 -14.54 -21.44 -4.33
N LEU A 76 -13.47 -20.65 -4.24
CA LEU A 76 -13.25 -19.72 -3.13
C LEU A 76 -14.05 -18.42 -3.23
N ALA A 77 -14.62 -18.11 -4.40
CA ALA A 77 -15.30 -16.83 -4.65
C ALA A 77 -16.51 -16.60 -3.72
N GLY A 78 -17.30 -17.64 -3.43
CA GLY A 78 -18.44 -17.55 -2.53
C GLY A 78 -18.05 -17.20 -1.09
N PHE A 79 -16.96 -17.79 -0.61
CA PHE A 79 -16.40 -17.50 0.72
C PHE A 79 -15.77 -16.11 0.77
N ALA A 80 -15.08 -15.71 -0.31
CA ALA A 80 -14.46 -14.40 -0.42
C ALA A 80 -15.48 -13.24 -0.53
N ALA A 81 -16.70 -13.51 -1.00
CA ALA A 81 -17.78 -12.53 -1.10
C ALA A 81 -18.47 -12.23 0.25
N GLY A 82 -18.10 -12.97 1.32
CA GLY A 82 -18.63 -12.73 2.66
C GLY A 82 -18.31 -11.32 3.17
N ASP A 83 -19.24 -10.75 3.93
CA ASP A 83 -19.05 -9.39 4.45
C ASP A 83 -17.87 -9.33 5.42
N GLY A 84 -17.01 -8.32 5.24
CA GLY A 84 -15.81 -8.11 6.05
C GLY A 84 -14.68 -9.14 5.89
N VAL A 85 -14.81 -10.14 5.00
CA VAL A 85 -13.73 -11.13 4.77
C VAL A 85 -12.47 -10.43 4.27
N THR A 86 -11.33 -10.71 4.90
CA THR A 86 -10.03 -10.13 4.53
C THR A 86 -9.04 -11.17 4.03
N ASP A 87 -9.09 -12.39 4.56
CA ASP A 87 -8.11 -13.42 4.25
C ASP A 87 -8.77 -14.81 4.17
N LEU A 88 -8.30 -15.66 3.24
CA LEU A 88 -8.72 -17.04 3.04
C LEU A 88 -7.50 -17.95 2.98
N PHE A 89 -7.54 -19.10 3.65
CA PHE A 89 -6.42 -20.04 3.72
C PHE A 89 -6.90 -21.47 3.47
N VAL A 90 -6.56 -22.03 2.30
CA VAL A 90 -6.72 -23.46 2.02
C VAL A 90 -5.46 -24.15 2.50
N ASN A 91 -5.58 -24.97 3.55
CA ASN A 91 -4.45 -25.60 4.24
C ASN A 91 -4.43 -27.11 4.01
N GLY A 92 -4.45 -27.52 2.75
CA GLY A 92 -4.47 -28.92 2.34
C GLY A 92 -5.59 -29.72 3.02
N GLU A 93 -5.22 -30.85 3.64
CA GLU A 93 -6.17 -31.74 4.35
C GLU A 93 -6.93 -31.07 5.51
N THR A 94 -6.43 -29.96 6.07
CA THR A 94 -7.09 -29.29 7.20
C THR A 94 -8.29 -28.42 6.78
N GLY A 95 -8.45 -28.18 5.47
CA GLY A 95 -9.57 -27.45 4.88
C GLY A 95 -9.34 -25.94 4.76
N LEU A 96 -10.45 -25.20 4.65
CA LEU A 96 -10.46 -23.75 4.49
C LEU A 96 -10.60 -23.04 5.84
N TRP A 97 -9.84 -21.97 6.01
CA TRP A 97 -9.97 -21.00 7.09
C TRP A 97 -10.22 -19.61 6.51
N VAL A 98 -11.06 -18.82 7.17
CA VAL A 98 -11.43 -17.47 6.77
C VAL A 98 -11.23 -16.52 7.95
N ASP A 99 -10.68 -15.33 7.69
CA ASP A 99 -10.64 -14.23 8.67
C ASP A 99 -11.46 -13.05 8.13
N SER A 100 -12.38 -12.55 8.96
CA SER A 100 -13.18 -11.35 8.70
C SER A 100 -12.82 -10.18 9.65
N GLY A 101 -11.59 -10.17 10.16
CA GLY A 101 -11.07 -9.16 11.10
C GLY A 101 -11.19 -9.53 12.59
N HIS A 102 -11.83 -10.66 12.90
CA HIS A 102 -12.05 -11.16 14.27
C HIS A 102 -11.21 -12.40 14.60
N GLY A 103 -10.35 -12.84 13.68
CA GLY A 103 -9.52 -14.02 13.82
C GLY A 103 -9.96 -15.15 12.89
N LEU A 104 -9.09 -16.16 12.76
CA LEU A 104 -9.28 -17.29 11.86
C LEU A 104 -10.39 -18.23 12.34
N VAL A 105 -11.35 -18.48 11.46
CA VAL A 105 -12.44 -19.45 11.67
C VAL A 105 -12.38 -20.52 10.59
N ARG A 106 -12.50 -21.78 10.98
CA ARG A 106 -12.57 -22.90 10.03
C ARG A 106 -13.92 -22.91 9.35
N GLU A 107 -13.93 -23.06 8.03
CA GLU A 107 -15.14 -23.13 7.21
C GLU A 107 -15.56 -24.60 7.01
N PRO A 108 -16.62 -25.09 7.68
CA PRO A 108 -17.04 -26.48 7.59
C PRO A 108 -17.63 -26.86 6.23
N GLY A 109 -18.15 -25.90 5.46
CA GLY A 109 -18.75 -26.13 4.15
C GLY A 109 -17.74 -26.27 3.00
N TRP A 110 -16.44 -26.21 3.29
CA TRP A 110 -15.40 -26.38 2.28
C TRP A 110 -15.11 -27.84 1.97
N GLU A 111 -15.44 -28.25 0.76
CA GLU A 111 -15.08 -29.56 0.21
C GLU A 111 -14.44 -29.37 -1.17
N CYS A 112 -13.16 -29.72 -1.28
CA CYS A 112 -12.43 -29.67 -2.54
C CYS A 112 -11.30 -30.71 -2.52
N ALA A 113 -11.20 -31.51 -3.60
CA ALA A 113 -10.14 -32.50 -3.73
C ALA A 113 -8.78 -31.83 -3.93
N GLU A 114 -7.70 -32.45 -3.44
CA GLU A 114 -6.33 -31.91 -3.52
C GLU A 114 -5.94 -31.51 -4.95
N ALA A 115 -6.22 -32.37 -5.93
CA ALA A 115 -5.95 -32.11 -7.34
C ALA A 115 -6.65 -30.83 -7.84
N ALA A 116 -7.90 -30.59 -7.42
CA ALA A 116 -8.66 -29.39 -7.78
C ALA A 116 -8.11 -28.13 -7.08
N VAL A 117 -7.61 -28.24 -5.85
CA VAL A 117 -6.90 -27.15 -5.17
C VAL A 117 -5.58 -26.85 -5.89
N ARG A 118 -4.85 -27.87 -6.33
CA ARG A 118 -3.63 -27.71 -7.14
C ARG A 118 -3.91 -27.01 -8.46
N GLU A 119 -4.94 -27.41 -9.19
CA GLU A 119 -5.36 -26.75 -10.43
C GLU A 119 -5.79 -25.29 -10.19
N LEU A 120 -6.50 -25.02 -9.09
CA LEU A 120 -6.86 -23.66 -8.68
C LEU A 120 -5.59 -22.83 -8.41
N ALA A 121 -4.62 -23.35 -7.67
CA ALA A 121 -3.36 -22.66 -7.38
C ALA A 121 -2.60 -22.32 -8.68
N VAL A 122 -2.43 -23.29 -9.58
CA VAL A 122 -1.77 -23.08 -10.89
C VAL A 122 -2.49 -21.98 -11.69
N ARG A 123 -3.83 -22.02 -11.73
CA ARG A 123 -4.61 -21.01 -12.46
C ARG A 123 -4.48 -19.61 -11.84
N LEU A 124 -4.57 -19.49 -10.52
CA LEU A 124 -4.42 -18.20 -9.82
C LEU A 124 -3.03 -17.60 -10.06
N VAL A 125 -1.98 -18.43 -9.96
CA VAL A 125 -0.60 -18.01 -10.24
C VAL A 125 -0.46 -17.55 -11.70
N ALA A 126 -1.04 -18.28 -12.65
CA ALA A 126 -1.04 -17.89 -14.06
C ALA A 126 -1.79 -16.56 -14.31
N LEU A 127 -2.92 -16.33 -13.65
CA LEU A 127 -3.66 -15.06 -13.73
C LEU A 127 -2.84 -13.86 -13.23
N GLY A 128 -1.95 -14.08 -12.26
CA GLY A 128 -0.99 -13.08 -11.80
C GLY A 128 0.31 -13.04 -12.61
N GLY A 129 0.37 -13.71 -13.76
CA GLY A 129 1.49 -13.66 -14.72
C GLY A 129 2.73 -14.44 -14.30
N ARG A 130 2.60 -15.41 -13.39
CA ARG A 130 3.71 -16.26 -12.92
C ARG A 130 3.40 -17.74 -13.19
N HIS A 131 4.40 -18.58 -12.99
CA HIS A 131 4.27 -20.04 -13.09
C HIS A 131 4.63 -20.68 -11.75
N ILE A 132 3.96 -21.79 -11.43
CA ILE A 132 4.19 -22.60 -10.23
C ILE A 132 4.26 -24.08 -10.66
N ASP A 133 5.33 -24.75 -10.27
CA ASP A 133 5.63 -26.14 -10.62
C ASP A 133 6.53 -26.79 -9.54
N GLU A 134 7.06 -27.98 -9.81
CA GLU A 134 7.94 -28.69 -8.87
C GLU A 134 9.32 -28.04 -8.72
N ALA A 135 9.77 -27.25 -9.70
CA ALA A 135 11.03 -26.52 -9.64
C ALA A 135 10.89 -25.20 -8.88
N SER A 136 9.71 -24.58 -8.93
CA SER A 136 9.32 -23.35 -8.23
C SER A 136 8.01 -23.58 -7.45
N PRO A 137 8.04 -24.36 -6.36
CA PRO A 137 6.84 -24.82 -5.66
C PRO A 137 6.21 -23.77 -4.75
N CYS A 138 6.84 -22.61 -4.54
CA CYS A 138 6.35 -21.52 -3.70
C CYS A 138 6.29 -20.23 -4.51
N VAL A 139 5.10 -19.65 -4.71
CA VAL A 139 4.94 -18.47 -5.56
C VAL A 139 3.94 -17.48 -4.97
N ASP A 140 4.33 -16.21 -4.99
CA ASP A 140 3.48 -15.06 -4.72
C ASP A 140 3.05 -14.39 -6.03
N VAL A 141 1.76 -14.08 -6.13
CA VAL A 141 1.19 -13.29 -7.23
C VAL A 141 0.19 -12.25 -6.76
N ARG A 142 -0.04 -11.26 -7.62
CA ARG A 142 -1.13 -10.30 -7.48
C ARG A 142 -2.03 -10.35 -8.71
N LEU A 143 -3.33 -10.50 -8.47
CA LEU A 143 -4.35 -10.46 -9.52
C LEU A 143 -4.72 -9.00 -9.84
N ALA A 144 -5.36 -8.76 -10.99
CA ALA A 144 -5.70 -7.42 -11.46
C ALA A 144 -6.51 -6.57 -10.45
N ASP A 145 -7.31 -7.22 -9.61
CA ASP A 145 -8.13 -6.57 -8.59
C ASP A 145 -7.39 -6.26 -7.28
N GLY A 146 -6.08 -6.49 -7.21
CA GLY A 146 -5.27 -6.29 -6.00
C GLY A 146 -5.32 -7.44 -5.00
N ILE A 147 -6.00 -8.55 -5.36
CA ILE A 147 -6.00 -9.79 -4.57
C ILE A 147 -4.60 -10.39 -4.59
N ARG A 148 -4.08 -10.71 -3.42
CA ARG A 148 -2.77 -11.35 -3.25
C ARG A 148 -2.98 -12.84 -3.05
N VAL A 149 -2.20 -13.65 -3.75
CA VAL A 149 -2.23 -15.10 -3.63
C VAL A 149 -0.81 -15.60 -3.40
N HIS A 150 -0.63 -16.37 -2.33
CA HIS A 150 0.56 -17.17 -2.11
C HIS A 150 0.18 -18.64 -2.20
N ALA A 151 0.89 -19.41 -3.02
CA ALA A 151 0.64 -20.83 -3.20
C ALA A 151 1.90 -21.65 -2.92
N VAL A 152 1.71 -22.82 -2.29
CA VAL A 152 2.78 -23.80 -2.01
C VAL A 152 2.33 -25.19 -2.44
N LEU A 153 3.09 -25.83 -3.31
CA LEU A 153 2.83 -27.21 -3.78
C LEU A 153 3.58 -28.26 -2.94
N PRO A 154 3.07 -29.50 -2.87
CA PRO A 154 3.88 -30.65 -2.46
C PRO A 154 5.12 -30.83 -3.37
N PRO A 155 6.25 -31.34 -2.84
CA PRO A 155 6.44 -31.85 -1.49
C PRO A 155 6.86 -30.78 -0.46
N VAL A 156 6.98 -29.51 -0.84
CA VAL A 156 7.36 -28.44 0.13
C VAL A 156 6.29 -28.29 1.21
N SER A 157 5.02 -28.39 0.80
CA SER A 157 3.93 -28.65 1.75
C SER A 157 3.75 -30.15 1.98
N SER A 158 3.73 -30.56 3.25
CA SER A 158 3.53 -31.95 3.65
C SER A 158 2.07 -32.37 3.79
N THR A 159 1.12 -31.43 3.70
CA THR A 159 -0.32 -31.68 3.95
C THR A 159 -1.19 -31.46 2.71
N GLY A 160 -0.58 -31.34 1.53
CA GLY A 160 -1.25 -31.02 0.27
C GLY A 160 -1.04 -29.57 -0.17
N THR A 161 -1.63 -29.18 -1.30
CA THR A 161 -1.50 -27.81 -1.82
C THR A 161 -2.03 -26.75 -0.84
N LEU A 162 -1.23 -25.72 -0.56
CA LEU A 162 -1.60 -24.58 0.28
C LEU A 162 -1.89 -23.35 -0.59
N VAL A 163 -2.95 -22.62 -0.28
CA VAL A 163 -3.30 -21.36 -0.93
C VAL A 163 -3.70 -20.33 0.12
N SER A 164 -2.93 -19.26 0.25
CA SER A 164 -3.22 -18.11 1.10
C SER A 164 -3.64 -16.93 0.22
N ILE A 165 -4.86 -16.43 0.43
CA ILE A 165 -5.44 -15.32 -0.31
C ILE A 165 -5.67 -14.16 0.65
N ARG A 166 -5.19 -12.98 0.28
CA ARG A 166 -5.55 -11.72 0.95
C ARG A 166 -6.33 -10.85 -0.02
N LEU A 167 -7.54 -10.47 0.39
CA LEU A 167 -8.39 -9.58 -0.38
C LEU A 167 -7.96 -8.11 -0.19
N PRO A 168 -8.09 -7.28 -1.24
CA PRO A 168 -7.83 -5.86 -1.13
C PRO A 168 -8.82 -5.22 -0.17
N ARG A 169 -8.35 -4.30 0.67
CA ARG A 169 -9.23 -3.47 1.49
C ARG A 169 -9.74 -2.31 0.65
N ALA A 170 -11.07 -2.17 0.55
CA ALA A 170 -11.70 -1.04 -0.13
C ALA A 170 -11.72 0.23 0.72
N ASP A 171 -11.49 0.11 2.03
CA ASP A 171 -11.63 1.22 2.96
C ASP A 171 -10.45 2.19 2.87
N ARG A 172 -10.79 3.47 2.72
CA ARG A 172 -9.87 4.60 2.88
C ARG A 172 -10.04 5.16 4.30
N PRO A 173 -9.15 4.83 5.24
CA PRO A 173 -9.32 5.27 6.62
C PRO A 173 -9.14 6.79 6.70
N THR A 174 -9.98 7.45 7.50
CA THR A 174 -9.81 8.87 7.86
C THR A 174 -9.36 8.99 9.30
N LEU A 175 -8.57 10.02 9.61
CA LEU A 175 -8.09 10.23 10.97
C LEU A 175 -9.26 10.44 11.95
N SER A 176 -10.30 11.15 11.51
CA SER A 176 -11.54 11.33 12.28
C SER A 176 -12.23 10.00 12.60
N ALA A 177 -12.36 9.09 11.63
CA ALA A 177 -12.98 7.79 11.86
C ALA A 177 -12.16 6.91 12.81
N LEU A 178 -10.83 6.92 12.68
CA LEU A 178 -9.93 6.21 13.60
C LEU A 178 -10.02 6.77 15.02
N ALA A 179 -10.08 8.09 15.17
CA ALA A 179 -10.26 8.74 16.46
C ALA A 179 -11.62 8.38 17.10
N ALA A 180 -12.70 8.40 16.31
CA ALA A 180 -14.04 8.00 16.76
C ALA A 180 -14.08 6.51 17.20
N ALA A 181 -13.29 5.65 16.53
CA ALA A 181 -13.10 4.26 16.91
C ALA A 181 -12.19 4.07 18.16
N GLY A 182 -11.72 5.15 18.77
CA GLY A 182 -10.94 5.13 20.00
C GLY A 182 -9.43 4.97 19.81
N LEU A 183 -8.89 5.06 18.58
CA LEU A 183 -7.45 4.93 18.33
C LEU A 183 -6.64 5.93 19.17
N CYS A 184 -7.16 7.15 19.31
CA CYS A 184 -6.52 8.25 20.07
C CYS A 184 -7.05 8.38 21.52
N GLY A 185 -7.79 7.38 22.02
CA GLY A 185 -8.53 7.48 23.27
C GLY A 185 -9.82 8.29 23.14
N THR A 186 -10.36 8.75 24.27
CA THR A 186 -11.66 9.44 24.33
C THR A 186 -11.56 10.81 25.02
N GLY A 187 -12.57 11.66 24.84
CA GLY A 187 -12.67 12.96 25.49
C GLY A 187 -11.69 14.01 24.96
N GLU A 188 -11.41 15.02 25.77
CA GLU A 188 -10.58 16.17 25.40
C GLU A 188 -9.12 15.80 25.05
N PRO A 189 -8.43 14.89 25.77
CA PRO A 189 -7.08 14.47 25.39
C PRO A 189 -7.01 13.86 23.98
N SER A 190 -8.05 13.13 23.56
CA SER A 190 -8.14 12.56 22.22
C SER A 190 -8.25 13.66 21.15
N ARG A 191 -9.05 14.70 21.38
CA ARG A 191 -9.17 15.85 20.46
C ARG A 191 -7.85 16.59 20.30
N LEU A 192 -7.16 16.87 21.42
CA LEU A 192 -5.86 17.53 21.38
C LEU A 192 -4.82 16.70 20.61
N LEU A 193 -4.80 15.38 20.83
CA LEU A 193 -3.91 14.48 20.10
C LEU A 193 -4.22 14.45 18.60
N VAL A 194 -5.49 14.38 18.21
CA VAL A 194 -5.90 14.42 16.80
C VAL A 194 -5.48 15.73 16.13
N GLU A 195 -5.71 16.88 16.76
CA GLU A 195 -5.28 18.17 16.23
C GLU A 195 -3.76 18.28 16.17
N ARG A 196 -3.04 17.73 17.15
CA ARG A 196 -1.58 17.64 17.11
C ARG A 196 -1.09 16.83 15.90
N LEU A 197 -1.71 15.69 15.62
CA LEU A 197 -1.39 14.86 14.45
C LEU A 197 -1.67 15.59 13.13
N ARG A 198 -2.83 16.25 13.02
CA ARG A 198 -3.15 17.11 11.86
C ARG A 198 -2.13 18.21 11.68
N SER A 199 -1.76 18.86 12.78
CA SER A 199 -0.79 19.94 12.79
C SER A 199 0.59 19.46 12.33
N ALA A 200 1.03 18.29 12.77
CA ALA A 200 2.27 17.67 12.31
C ALA A 200 2.25 17.40 10.79
N VAL A 201 1.15 16.85 10.26
CA VAL A 201 0.99 16.63 8.81
C VAL A 201 1.03 17.96 8.05
N ARG A 202 0.26 18.97 8.49
CA ARG A 202 0.22 20.31 7.84
C ARG A 202 1.56 21.03 7.88
N ARG A 203 2.34 20.86 8.95
CA ARG A 203 3.71 21.39 9.09
C ARG A 203 4.76 20.59 8.34
N ARG A 204 4.36 19.52 7.62
CA ARG A 204 5.28 18.60 6.95
C ARG A 204 6.33 18.02 7.92
N GLU A 205 5.93 17.70 9.15
CA GLU A 205 6.80 16.92 10.04
C GLU A 205 6.94 15.50 9.50
N ASN A 206 8.17 14.99 9.49
CA ASN A 206 8.46 13.62 9.08
C ASN A 206 8.00 12.63 10.16
N LEU A 207 7.23 11.61 9.77
CA LEU A 207 6.56 10.70 10.70
C LEU A 207 7.09 9.26 10.59
N LEU A 208 7.43 8.65 11.72
CA LEU A 208 7.70 7.21 11.79
C LEU A 208 6.62 6.51 12.62
N ILE A 209 5.84 5.64 11.99
CA ILE A 209 4.77 4.89 12.67
C ILE A 209 5.30 3.50 13.01
N THR A 210 5.23 3.13 14.28
CA THR A 210 5.80 1.89 14.80
C THR A 210 4.77 1.01 15.49
N GLY A 211 5.06 -0.28 15.63
CA GLY A 211 4.18 -1.25 16.29
C GLY A 211 4.28 -2.67 15.73
N ALA A 212 3.65 -3.61 16.42
CA ALA A 212 3.63 -5.03 16.04
C ALA A 212 2.90 -5.28 14.70
N ALA A 213 2.96 -6.51 14.21
CA ALA A 213 2.13 -6.94 13.09
C ALA A 213 0.63 -6.81 13.44
N GLY A 214 -0.15 -6.31 12.48
CA GLY A 214 -1.60 -6.11 12.67
C GLY A 214 -2.01 -4.97 13.63
N SER A 215 -1.07 -4.15 14.13
CA SER A 215 -1.39 -3.01 15.02
C SER A 215 -2.11 -1.85 14.33
N GLY A 216 -2.10 -1.82 12.99
CA GLY A 216 -2.76 -0.78 12.18
C GLY A 216 -1.84 0.33 11.68
N LYS A 217 -0.51 0.11 11.62
CA LYS A 217 0.47 1.12 11.15
C LYS A 217 0.10 1.73 9.80
N THR A 218 -0.09 0.88 8.81
CA THR A 218 -0.46 1.25 7.44
C THR A 218 -1.81 1.98 7.39
N THR A 219 -2.75 1.60 8.26
CA THR A 219 -4.06 2.26 8.39
C THR A 219 -3.94 3.69 8.95
N LEU A 220 -3.16 3.88 10.02
CA LEU A 220 -2.89 5.23 10.56
C LEU A 220 -2.08 6.06 9.56
N LEU A 221 -1.10 5.46 8.88
CA LEU A 221 -0.31 6.12 7.84
C LEU A 221 -1.22 6.67 6.74
N ALA A 222 -2.10 5.83 6.19
CA ALA A 222 -3.04 6.24 5.14
C ALA A 222 -3.95 7.39 5.60
N ALA A 223 -4.47 7.30 6.82
CA ALA A 223 -5.32 8.34 7.40
C ALA A 223 -4.59 9.66 7.60
N LEU A 224 -3.33 9.64 8.03
CA LEU A 224 -2.52 10.85 8.19
C LEU A 224 -2.16 11.49 6.85
N LEU A 225 -1.85 10.67 5.84
CA LEU A 225 -1.57 11.16 4.49
C LEU A 225 -2.80 11.78 3.82
N GLY A 226 -4.00 11.30 4.14
CA GLY A 226 -5.26 11.93 3.69
C GLY A 226 -5.50 13.34 4.27
N GLU A 227 -4.83 13.70 5.37
CA GLU A 227 -4.89 15.05 5.95
C GLU A 227 -3.90 16.03 5.29
N ALA A 228 -3.08 15.57 4.34
CA ALA A 228 -2.18 16.42 3.58
C ALA A 228 -2.96 17.40 2.67
N PRO A 229 -2.44 18.63 2.44
CA PRO A 229 -3.05 19.56 1.50
C PRO A 229 -3.22 18.95 0.09
N PRO A 230 -4.38 19.11 -0.57
CA PRO A 230 -4.71 18.43 -1.83
C PRO A 230 -3.79 18.78 -3.01
N GLY A 231 -3.03 19.88 -2.92
CA GLY A 231 -2.05 20.27 -3.93
C GLY A 231 -0.72 19.51 -3.85
N GLU A 232 -0.49 18.71 -2.81
CA GLU A 232 0.78 18.02 -2.59
C GLU A 232 0.83 16.67 -3.33
N ARG A 233 1.96 16.34 -3.93
CA ARG A 233 2.21 15.02 -4.53
C ARG A 233 2.74 14.04 -3.50
N ILE A 234 1.99 12.97 -3.25
CA ILE A 234 2.40 11.90 -2.34
C ILE A 234 2.87 10.70 -3.16
N VAL A 235 4.13 10.30 -3.00
CA VAL A 235 4.69 9.09 -3.62
C VAL A 235 4.98 8.06 -2.53
N ALA A 236 4.20 6.98 -2.52
CA ALA A 236 4.41 5.84 -1.64
C ALA A 236 5.20 4.75 -2.35
N ILE A 237 6.06 4.08 -1.58
CA ILE A 237 6.88 2.96 -2.03
C ILE A 237 6.60 1.80 -1.09
N GLU A 238 6.18 0.67 -1.64
CA GLU A 238 5.77 -0.49 -0.86
C GLU A 238 6.36 -1.75 -1.48
N ASP A 239 6.60 -2.79 -0.67
CA ASP A 239 6.96 -4.10 -1.22
C ASP A 239 5.80 -4.65 -2.04
N VAL A 240 4.60 -4.47 -1.50
CA VAL A 240 3.37 -4.76 -2.20
C VAL A 240 2.42 -3.61 -1.90
N ALA A 241 1.92 -2.93 -2.92
CA ALA A 241 1.07 -1.75 -2.75
C ALA A 241 -0.21 -2.13 -2.00
N GLU A 242 -0.40 -1.50 -0.85
CA GLU A 242 -1.43 -1.81 0.14
C GLU A 242 -2.09 -0.52 0.65
N LEU A 243 -1.37 0.61 0.57
CA LEU A 243 -1.80 1.89 1.09
C LEU A 243 -2.94 2.48 0.24
N GLN A 244 -4.11 2.61 0.85
CA GLN A 244 -5.28 3.28 0.27
C GLN A 244 -5.46 4.65 0.93
N VAL A 245 -4.97 5.70 0.27
CA VAL A 245 -5.01 7.07 0.78
C VAL A 245 -6.14 7.85 0.10
N ASP A 246 -6.97 8.53 0.89
CA ASP A 246 -7.95 9.48 0.36
C ASP A 246 -7.29 10.83 0.05
N HIS A 247 -6.51 10.88 -1.04
CA HIS A 247 -5.81 12.08 -1.49
C HIS A 247 -5.79 12.16 -3.03
N PRO A 248 -6.11 13.32 -3.64
CA PRO A 248 -6.28 13.43 -5.09
C PRO A 248 -5.00 13.18 -5.90
N HIS A 249 -3.83 13.35 -5.29
CA HIS A 249 -2.53 13.23 -5.96
C HIS A 249 -1.61 12.21 -5.27
N PHE A 250 -2.17 11.03 -4.99
CA PHE A 250 -1.46 9.87 -4.45
C PHE A 250 -0.97 8.96 -5.58
N VAL A 251 0.31 8.56 -5.51
CA VAL A 251 0.95 7.63 -6.44
C VAL A 251 1.67 6.55 -5.63
N ALA A 252 1.51 5.29 -6.00
CA ALA A 252 2.20 4.17 -5.37
C ALA A 252 3.18 3.50 -6.33
N LEU A 253 4.37 3.19 -5.83
CA LEU A 253 5.39 2.36 -6.45
C LEU A 253 5.46 1.03 -5.69
N GLU A 254 5.60 -0.06 -6.44
CA GLU A 254 5.64 -1.41 -5.89
C GLU A 254 6.95 -2.09 -6.26
N SER A 255 7.55 -2.79 -5.29
CA SER A 255 8.76 -3.58 -5.53
C SER A 255 8.46 -4.75 -6.48
N ARG A 256 9.47 -5.18 -7.21
CA ARG A 256 9.34 -6.30 -8.16
C ARG A 256 10.29 -7.41 -7.76
N GLN A 257 9.73 -8.59 -7.51
CA GLN A 257 10.52 -9.80 -7.35
C GLN A 257 11.25 -10.14 -8.67
N PRO A 258 12.42 -10.81 -8.60
CA PRO A 258 13.06 -11.32 -9.80
C PRO A 258 12.18 -12.36 -10.51
N ASN A 259 12.41 -12.55 -11.81
CA ASN A 259 11.86 -13.67 -12.57
C ASN A 259 12.53 -15.00 -12.17
N LEU A 260 12.11 -16.11 -12.80
CA LEU A 260 12.66 -17.45 -12.53
C LEU A 260 14.19 -17.54 -12.76
N GLU A 261 14.74 -16.69 -13.63
CA GLU A 261 16.17 -16.61 -13.94
C GLU A 261 16.95 -15.68 -12.97
N GLY A 262 16.28 -15.14 -11.95
CA GLY A 262 16.88 -14.19 -11.00
C GLY A 262 16.99 -12.75 -11.51
N ALA A 263 16.53 -12.48 -12.74
CA ALA A 263 16.65 -11.17 -13.38
C ALA A 263 15.47 -10.25 -13.07
N GLY A 264 15.70 -8.94 -13.18
CA GLY A 264 14.64 -7.94 -13.12
C GLY A 264 14.12 -7.61 -11.72
N ARG A 265 14.81 -7.98 -10.64
CA ARG A 265 14.46 -7.50 -9.29
C ARG A 265 14.49 -5.97 -9.23
N ILE A 266 13.47 -5.36 -8.64
CA ILE A 266 13.44 -3.93 -8.28
C ILE A 266 13.13 -3.86 -6.79
N GLY A 267 14.13 -3.48 -5.97
CA GLY A 267 13.99 -3.35 -4.52
C GLY A 267 13.47 -1.99 -4.08
N LEU A 268 13.05 -1.89 -2.82
CA LEU A 268 12.60 -0.64 -2.18
C LEU A 268 13.68 0.46 -2.23
N ASP A 269 14.94 0.10 -2.01
CA ASP A 269 16.08 1.02 -2.07
C ASP A 269 16.20 1.68 -3.46
N SER A 270 15.96 0.91 -4.51
CA SER A 270 16.00 1.39 -5.89
C SER A 270 14.79 2.28 -6.19
N LEU A 271 13.59 1.87 -5.76
CA LEU A 271 12.37 2.67 -5.92
C LEU A 271 12.43 3.99 -5.14
N LEU A 272 13.05 4.01 -3.96
CA LEU A 272 13.30 5.25 -3.21
C LEU A 272 14.08 6.24 -4.06
N ARG A 273 15.18 5.81 -4.69
CA ARG A 273 16.00 6.69 -5.55
C ARG A 273 15.21 7.18 -6.77
N GLU A 274 14.41 6.31 -7.39
CA GLU A 274 13.57 6.72 -8.53
C GLU A 274 12.44 7.67 -8.13
N ALA A 275 11.83 7.47 -6.96
CA ALA A 275 10.77 8.33 -6.45
C ALA A 275 11.24 9.77 -6.26
N LEU A 276 12.51 10.00 -5.88
CA LEU A 276 13.07 11.36 -5.77
C LEU A 276 13.06 12.12 -7.11
N ARG A 277 13.09 11.39 -8.24
CA ARG A 277 13.01 11.97 -9.59
C ARG A 277 11.57 12.27 -10.03
N MET A 278 10.58 11.80 -9.27
CA MET A 278 9.15 12.01 -9.55
C MET A 278 8.60 13.30 -8.95
N ARG A 279 9.48 14.18 -8.42
CA ARG A 279 9.13 15.44 -7.74
C ARG A 279 8.03 15.24 -6.67
N PRO A 280 8.25 14.38 -5.66
CA PRO A 280 7.30 14.21 -4.57
C PRO A 280 7.32 15.45 -3.67
N ASP A 281 6.15 15.90 -3.21
CA ASP A 281 6.06 16.77 -2.03
C ASP A 281 6.24 15.96 -0.75
N ARG A 282 5.79 14.70 -0.76
CA ARG A 282 5.93 13.74 0.35
C ARG A 282 6.42 12.41 -0.17
N LEU A 283 7.48 11.90 0.46
CA LEU A 283 8.01 10.56 0.20
C LEU A 283 7.59 9.61 1.32
N VAL A 284 6.94 8.51 0.96
CA VAL A 284 6.39 7.56 1.91
C VAL A 284 6.98 6.17 1.66
N LEU A 285 7.51 5.54 2.71
CA LEU A 285 7.89 4.13 2.70
C LEU A 285 6.85 3.32 3.49
N GLY A 286 6.09 2.47 2.81
CA GLY A 286 5.01 1.69 3.42
C GLY A 286 5.49 0.85 4.60
N GLU A 287 6.67 0.23 4.48
CA GLU A 287 7.33 -0.45 5.59
C GLU A 287 8.84 -0.54 5.37
N CYS A 288 9.62 -0.22 6.41
CA CYS A 288 11.06 -0.41 6.43
C CYS A 288 11.40 -1.77 7.07
N ARG A 289 12.05 -2.64 6.29
CA ARG A 289 12.43 -4.02 6.65
C ARG A 289 13.93 -4.29 6.52
N GLY A 290 14.68 -3.48 5.77
CA GLY A 290 16.08 -3.74 5.45
C GLY A 290 16.92 -2.50 5.18
N ALA A 291 17.82 -2.63 4.20
CA ALA A 291 18.85 -1.66 3.88
C ALA A 291 18.31 -0.32 3.36
N GLU A 292 17.06 -0.30 2.87
CA GLU A 292 16.36 0.89 2.38
C GLU A 292 16.19 1.99 3.46
N ILE A 293 16.47 1.68 4.72
CA ILE A 293 16.52 2.68 5.80
C ILE A 293 17.52 3.81 5.49
N ARG A 294 18.64 3.48 4.83
CA ARG A 294 19.66 4.47 4.48
C ARG A 294 19.13 5.46 3.45
N GLU A 295 18.49 4.95 2.41
CA GLU A 295 17.87 5.76 1.37
C GLU A 295 16.71 6.60 1.92
N LEU A 296 15.90 6.04 2.83
CA LEU A 296 14.84 6.79 3.52
C LEU A 296 15.43 7.94 4.36
N LEU A 297 16.38 7.66 5.25
CA LEU A 297 16.98 8.69 6.10
C LEU A 297 17.71 9.76 5.27
N ALA A 298 18.39 9.37 4.19
CA ALA A 298 19.01 10.33 3.28
C ALA A 298 17.97 11.23 2.59
N ALA A 299 16.86 10.67 2.10
CA ALA A 299 15.80 11.43 1.45
C ALA A 299 15.16 12.45 2.42
N LEU A 300 14.85 12.02 3.64
CA LEU A 300 14.23 12.86 4.67
C LEU A 300 15.16 13.98 5.16
N ASN A 301 16.49 13.82 5.03
CA ASN A 301 17.47 14.87 5.37
C ASN A 301 17.81 15.80 4.19
N THR A 302 17.32 15.52 2.97
CA THR A 302 17.67 16.28 1.74
C THR A 302 16.53 17.13 1.19
N GLY A 303 15.59 17.54 2.06
CA GLY A 303 14.52 18.48 1.71
C GLY A 303 13.19 17.83 1.26
N HIS A 304 13.00 16.53 1.51
CA HIS A 304 11.71 15.86 1.33
C HIS A 304 10.93 15.84 2.65
N ASP A 305 10.52 17.03 3.07
CA ASP A 305 9.73 17.23 4.29
C ASP A 305 8.35 16.59 4.17
N GLY A 306 7.74 16.24 5.31
CA GLY A 306 6.42 15.62 5.39
C GLY A 306 6.39 14.18 4.91
N GLY A 307 7.57 13.55 4.78
CA GLY A 307 7.72 12.15 4.48
C GLY A 307 7.30 11.26 5.66
N ALA A 308 7.06 9.98 5.38
CA ALA A 308 6.62 9.05 6.39
C ALA A 308 7.12 7.62 6.16
N GLY A 309 7.25 6.86 7.23
CA GLY A 309 7.61 5.45 7.18
C GLY A 309 6.86 4.61 8.21
N THR A 310 6.73 3.31 7.97
CA THR A 310 6.38 2.39 9.05
C THR A 310 7.51 1.43 9.40
N LEU A 311 7.56 1.02 10.67
CA LEU A 311 8.59 0.11 11.19
C LEU A 311 7.98 -0.85 12.21
N HIS A 312 8.35 -2.13 12.15
CA HIS A 312 7.99 -3.06 13.21
C HIS A 312 8.84 -2.87 14.46
N ALA A 313 8.18 -2.66 15.59
CA ALA A 313 8.78 -2.63 16.91
C ALA A 313 7.74 -3.09 17.94
N ASN A 314 8.19 -3.78 18.99
CA ASN A 314 7.31 -4.28 20.05
C ASN A 314 6.96 -3.20 21.07
N SER A 315 7.80 -2.17 21.18
CA SER A 315 7.56 -1.01 22.02
C SER A 315 8.33 0.21 21.48
N LEU A 316 7.97 1.42 21.91
CA LEU A 316 8.67 2.64 21.50
C LEU A 316 10.17 2.60 21.88
N ARG A 317 10.50 2.06 23.06
CA ARG A 317 11.89 1.93 23.54
C ARG A 317 12.75 0.97 22.71
N ASP A 318 12.14 0.05 21.94
CA ASP A 318 12.87 -0.91 21.10
C ASP A 318 13.20 -0.33 19.71
N VAL A 319 12.62 0.83 19.37
CA VAL A 319 12.76 1.47 18.06
C VAL A 319 14.23 1.86 17.75
N PRO A 320 15.01 2.45 18.67
CA PRO A 320 16.41 2.77 18.41
C PRO A 320 17.25 1.55 18.01
N ALA A 321 17.20 0.48 18.81
CA ALA A 321 17.93 -0.76 18.51
C ALA A 321 17.49 -1.37 17.18
N ARG A 322 16.21 -1.26 16.82
CA ARG A 322 15.71 -1.71 15.52
C ARG A 322 16.27 -0.89 14.36
N LEU A 323 16.33 0.43 14.49
CA LEU A 323 16.93 1.31 13.48
C LEU A 323 18.42 1.03 13.31
N GLU A 324 19.16 0.83 14.41
CA GLU A 324 20.58 0.46 14.37
C GLU A 324 20.80 -0.87 13.66
N ALA A 325 19.97 -1.88 13.94
CA ALA A 325 20.04 -3.18 13.26
C ALA A 325 19.78 -3.06 11.74
N LEU A 326 18.79 -2.26 11.33
CA LEU A 326 18.53 -1.98 9.91
C LEU A 326 19.69 -1.18 9.28
N GLY A 327 20.22 -0.20 10.01
CA GLY A 327 21.38 0.57 9.57
C GLY A 327 22.61 -0.30 9.37
N ALA A 328 22.85 -1.29 10.23
CA ALA A 328 23.93 -2.25 10.07
C ALA A 328 23.79 -3.06 8.76
N LEU A 329 22.57 -3.47 8.39
CA LEU A 329 22.30 -4.11 7.09
C LEU A 329 22.59 -3.16 5.91
N ALA A 330 22.45 -1.85 6.11
CA ALA A 330 22.76 -0.82 5.13
C ALA A 330 24.23 -0.34 5.15
N GLY A 331 25.07 -0.93 6.01
CA GLY A 331 26.48 -0.53 6.19
C GLY A 331 26.66 0.80 6.94
N MET A 332 25.69 1.23 7.73
CA MET A 332 25.74 2.44 8.55
C MET A 332 26.25 2.13 9.96
N SER A 333 27.06 3.02 10.54
CA SER A 333 27.39 2.95 11.96
C SER A 333 26.20 3.38 12.82
N ALA A 334 26.14 2.91 14.08
CA ALA A 334 25.12 3.33 15.04
C ALA A 334 25.07 4.86 15.19
N ASP A 335 26.23 5.53 15.28
CA ASP A 335 26.32 6.99 15.35
C ASP A 335 25.72 7.69 14.12
N ALA A 336 25.93 7.13 12.92
CA ALA A 336 25.37 7.69 11.70
C ALA A 336 23.85 7.53 11.67
N VAL A 337 23.33 6.35 12.06
CA VAL A 337 21.90 6.10 12.21
C VAL A 337 21.29 7.06 13.23
N ALA A 338 21.93 7.21 14.39
CA ALA A 338 21.45 8.05 15.49
C ALA A 338 21.30 9.51 15.05
N ARG A 339 22.38 10.08 14.49
CA ARG A 339 22.38 11.49 14.02
C ARG A 339 21.37 11.72 12.89
N GLN A 340 21.30 10.78 11.94
CA GLN A 340 20.36 10.92 10.83
C GLN A 340 18.91 10.76 11.29
N ALA A 341 18.60 9.84 12.22
CA ALA A 341 17.25 9.63 12.73
C ALA A 341 16.75 10.83 13.54
N VAL A 342 17.59 11.39 14.42
CA VAL A 342 17.28 12.61 15.20
C VAL A 342 17.01 13.80 14.28
N SER A 343 17.79 13.94 13.20
CA SER A 343 17.62 15.01 12.22
C SER A 343 16.40 14.81 11.32
N ALA A 344 16.21 13.59 10.80
CA ALA A 344 15.21 13.29 9.78
C ALA A 344 13.80 13.15 10.34
N ILE A 345 13.60 12.60 11.54
CA ILE A 345 12.29 12.12 11.98
C ILE A 345 11.74 13.01 13.09
N GLY A 346 10.68 13.75 12.77
CA GLY A 346 10.06 14.72 13.67
C GLY A 346 9.16 14.08 14.74
N LEU A 347 8.46 13.00 14.43
CA LEU A 347 7.62 12.27 15.39
C LEU A 347 7.67 10.76 15.18
N VAL A 348 7.66 10.03 16.29
CA VAL A 348 7.52 8.57 16.34
C VAL A 348 6.17 8.23 16.97
N LEU A 349 5.29 7.59 16.21
CA LEU A 349 3.94 7.23 16.62
C LEU A 349 3.85 5.73 16.87
N HIS A 350 3.74 5.31 18.13
CA HIS A 350 3.74 3.88 18.48
C HIS A 350 2.32 3.35 18.68
N LEU A 351 1.94 2.38 17.85
CA LEU A 351 0.67 1.67 17.91
C LEU A 351 0.79 0.34 18.64
N GLU A 352 -0.18 0.08 19.51
CA GLU A 352 -0.36 -1.21 20.18
C GLU A 352 -1.74 -1.79 19.87
N ARG A 353 -1.85 -3.11 20.00
CA ARG A 353 -3.14 -3.82 20.02
C ARG A 353 -3.31 -4.49 21.38
N ARG A 354 -4.24 -4.00 22.20
CA ARG A 354 -4.54 -4.54 23.53
C ARG A 354 -6.02 -4.90 23.63
N GLY A 355 -6.34 -6.12 24.06
CA GLY A 355 -7.73 -6.59 24.16
C GLY A 355 -8.49 -6.53 22.83
N GLY A 356 -7.81 -6.79 21.71
CA GLY A 356 -8.38 -6.71 20.37
C GLY A 356 -8.47 -5.30 19.76
N GLN A 357 -8.42 -4.25 20.59
CA GLN A 357 -8.50 -2.85 20.15
C GLN A 357 -7.13 -2.27 19.80
N ARG A 358 -7.08 -1.44 18.76
CA ARG A 358 -5.88 -0.71 18.33
C ARG A 358 -5.83 0.64 19.02
N ARG A 359 -4.67 1.04 19.51
CA ARG A 359 -4.47 2.35 20.17
C ARG A 359 -3.13 2.97 19.79
N LEU A 360 -3.12 4.28 19.57
CA LEU A 360 -1.91 5.10 19.61
C LEU A 360 -1.48 5.21 21.08
N ALA A 361 -0.51 4.38 21.44
CA ALA A 361 -0.10 4.21 22.82
C ALA A 361 0.87 5.32 23.27
N GLN A 362 1.79 5.70 22.40
CA GLN A 362 2.85 6.67 22.70
C GLN A 362 3.17 7.54 21.49
N VAL A 363 3.51 8.80 21.76
CA VAL A 363 4.08 9.74 20.80
C VAL A 363 5.45 10.16 21.32
N GLY A 364 6.49 9.90 20.54
CA GLY A 364 7.87 10.16 20.91
C GLY A 364 8.64 10.94 19.85
N ARG A 365 9.89 11.24 20.16
CA ARG A 365 10.90 11.78 19.24
C ARG A 365 12.22 11.08 19.49
N PHE A 366 13.09 11.09 18.51
CA PHE A 366 14.46 10.65 18.71
C PHE A 366 15.29 11.73 19.40
N ALA A 367 16.18 11.30 20.27
CA ALA A 367 17.20 12.12 20.90
C ALA A 367 18.52 11.34 20.96
N LEU A 368 19.60 12.04 21.30
CA LEU A 368 20.88 11.42 21.65
C LEU A 368 21.02 11.43 23.16
N ASP A 369 21.38 10.28 23.73
CA ASP A 369 21.70 10.19 25.15
C ASP A 369 23.08 10.82 25.45
N ALA A 370 23.48 10.84 26.72
CA ALA A 370 24.76 11.42 27.16
C ALA A 370 26.00 10.76 26.52
N ALA A 371 25.87 9.53 26.01
CA ALA A 371 26.92 8.81 25.31
C ALA A 371 26.81 8.92 23.78
N GLY A 372 25.87 9.71 23.26
CA GLY A 372 25.62 9.88 21.83
C GLY A 372 24.83 8.75 21.17
N ARG A 373 24.24 7.84 21.95
CA ARG A 373 23.41 6.74 21.42
C ARG A 373 22.00 7.21 21.15
N LEU A 374 21.35 6.57 20.18
CA LEU A 374 19.96 6.87 19.84
C LEU A 374 19.02 6.42 20.96
N GLU A 375 18.14 7.33 21.38
CA GLU A 375 17.04 7.00 22.29
C GLU A 375 15.73 7.61 21.81
N THR A 376 14.61 7.11 22.36
CA THR A 376 13.29 7.73 22.17
C THR A 376 12.85 8.41 23.47
N VAL A 377 12.49 9.69 23.36
CA VAL A 377 11.92 10.48 24.46
C VAL A 377 10.45 10.79 24.18
N ALA A 378 9.68 11.03 25.23
CA ALA A 378 8.29 11.45 25.08
C ALA A 378 8.22 12.81 24.37
N ALA A 379 7.35 12.91 23.37
CA ALA A 379 7.16 14.17 22.66
C ALA A 379 6.24 15.06 23.48
N GLY A 380 6.78 15.99 24.28
CA GLY A 380 5.98 17.00 24.98
C GLY A 380 5.14 17.85 24.02
N ASP A 381 4.13 18.55 24.54
CA ASP A 381 3.20 19.38 23.74
C ASP A 381 3.81 20.71 23.24
N GLY A 382 5.10 20.95 23.48
CA GLY A 382 5.81 22.13 23.03
C GLY A 382 7.23 21.82 22.60
N ALA A 383 7.47 21.72 21.28
CA ALA A 383 8.72 22.06 20.61
C ALA A 383 8.58 21.87 19.09
N GLY A 384 7.80 22.73 18.45
CA GLY A 384 8.11 23.10 17.07
C GLY A 384 9.30 24.06 17.11
N ALA A 385 10.50 23.53 17.27
CA ALA A 385 11.72 24.28 17.03
C ALA A 385 12.38 23.63 15.82
N SER A 386 12.17 24.26 14.66
CA SER A 386 13.03 24.09 13.50
C SER A 386 14.50 24.18 13.95
N PRO A 387 15.42 23.36 13.45
CA PRO A 387 16.83 23.67 13.59
C PRO A 387 17.07 24.91 12.71
N ALA A 388 16.90 26.08 13.32
CA ALA A 388 17.42 27.32 12.78
C ALA A 388 18.91 27.11 12.56
N GLY A 389 19.34 27.30 11.31
CA GLY A 389 20.74 27.21 10.93
C GLY A 389 21.62 28.07 11.83
N ALA A 390 22.55 27.43 12.52
CA ALA A 390 23.86 28.01 12.80
C ALA A 390 24.70 27.77 11.53
N GLY A 391 25.26 28.73 10.82
CA GLY A 391 25.61 30.10 11.14
C GLY A 391 27.06 30.30 10.68
N ALA A 392 27.25 30.93 9.51
CA ALA A 392 28.38 31.76 9.09
C ALA A 392 28.10 32.29 7.68
#